data_AF-A0AAD4Y6Q7-F1
#
_entry.id   AF-A0AAD4Y6Q7-F1
#
_cell.length_a   1.000
_cell.length_b   1.000
_cell.length_c   1.000
_cell.angle_alpha   90.00
_cell.angle_beta   90.00
_cell.angle_gamma   90.00
#
_symmetry.space_group_name_H-M   'P 1'
#
loop_
_entity.id
_entity.type
_entity.pdbx_description
1 polymer ?
#
loop_
_entity_poly.entity_id
_entity_poly.type
_entity_poly.pdbx_seq_one_letter_code
_entity_poly.pdbx_strand_id
1 'polypeptide(L)'
;MLNAVRDAREWKCPKSWQTLTHEFETTHDCSPKFSSTEAETALYRPAPSSPAPSPLTSGFPGARRAAEGEPAIMAFLSSAAYLTHQQKVLRLYKRALRHLESWCIHRDKYRYFACLLRARFDEHKNEKDMVKATQLLREAEKEFWHGQHPQPYIFPESPGGTSYERYECYKVPEWCLDDWHPSEKAMYPDYFAKREQWKKLRRESWEREVKQLQEETPVGGPRTEALPPARKQGDLPPLWWHIVTRPRERPM
;
A
#
# COMPACT_ATOMS: atom_id res chain seq x y z
N MET A 1 -0.83 -38.98 14.14
CA MET A 1 -1.24 -37.58 13.84
C MET A 1 -0.71 -36.59 14.90
N LEU A 2 0.57 -36.64 15.28
CA LEU A 2 1.12 -35.78 16.35
C LEU A 2 2.56 -35.27 16.09
N ASN A 3 3.02 -35.21 14.83
CA ASN A 3 4.41 -34.84 14.51
C ASN A 3 4.58 -33.59 13.61
N ALA A 4 3.54 -32.79 13.36
CA ALA A 4 3.64 -31.63 12.45
C ALA A 4 3.89 -30.28 13.13
N VAL A 5 3.97 -30.22 14.47
CA VAL A 5 4.04 -28.94 15.22
C VAL A 5 5.47 -28.56 15.64
N ARG A 6 6.46 -29.44 15.41
CA ARG A 6 7.86 -29.20 15.80
C ARG A 6 8.72 -28.47 14.76
N ASP A 7 8.33 -28.47 13.49
CA ASP A 7 9.15 -27.91 12.38
C ASP A 7 8.95 -26.40 12.14
N ALA A 8 8.00 -25.76 12.82
CA ALA A 8 7.78 -24.32 12.66
C ALA A 8 8.83 -23.44 13.38
N ARG A 9 9.73 -24.03 14.19
CA ARG A 9 10.78 -23.30 14.92
C ARG A 9 12.06 -23.04 14.10
N GLU A 10 12.19 -23.61 12.91
CA GLU A 10 13.42 -23.52 12.09
C GLU A 10 13.25 -22.84 10.74
N TRP A 11 12.16 -22.11 10.53
CA TRP A 11 12.08 -21.18 9.39
C TRP A 11 12.83 -19.89 9.72
N LYS A 12 14.16 -19.95 9.52
CA LYS A 12 15.08 -18.82 9.67
C LYS A 12 14.66 -17.67 8.75
N CYS A 13 14.36 -16.52 9.36
CA CYS A 13 14.29 -15.22 8.71
C CYS A 13 15.46 -15.07 7.70
N PRO A 14 15.25 -14.64 6.45
CA PRO A 14 16.31 -14.59 5.45
C PRO A 14 17.52 -13.75 5.91
N LYS A 15 18.75 -14.18 5.54
CA LYS A 15 20.04 -13.63 6.03
C LYS A 15 20.18 -12.10 5.94
N SER A 16 19.48 -11.42 5.03
CA SER A 16 19.47 -9.95 4.92
C SER A 16 18.79 -9.23 6.08
N TRP A 17 17.95 -9.95 6.85
CA TRP A 17 17.25 -9.46 8.04
C TRP A 17 17.85 -10.02 9.34
N GLN A 18 18.70 -11.05 9.26
CA GLN A 18 19.37 -11.67 10.41
C GLN A 18 20.45 -10.77 11.03
N THR A 19 21.05 -9.85 10.27
CA THR A 19 22.00 -8.85 10.81
C THR A 19 21.37 -7.92 11.82
N LEU A 20 20.03 -7.86 11.90
CA LEU A 20 19.31 -7.06 12.88
C LEU A 20 18.83 -7.89 14.08
N THR A 21 18.47 -9.17 13.90
CA THR A 21 17.91 -10.00 14.98
C THR A 21 18.97 -10.72 15.82
N HIS A 22 20.17 -10.98 15.27
CA HIS A 22 21.17 -11.82 15.94
C HIS A 22 21.94 -11.12 17.09
N GLU A 23 21.80 -9.81 17.25
CA GLU A 23 22.38 -9.06 18.38
C GLU A 23 21.46 -9.00 19.62
N PHE A 24 20.18 -9.36 19.48
CA PHE A 24 19.19 -9.21 20.56
C PHE A 24 18.80 -10.53 21.25
N GLU A 25 19.07 -11.68 20.63
CA GLU A 25 18.72 -12.99 21.22
C GLU A 25 19.77 -13.52 22.20
N THR A 26 20.93 -12.86 22.34
CA THR A 26 21.99 -13.24 23.29
C THR A 26 21.97 -12.48 24.62
N THR A 27 21.06 -11.52 24.83
CA THR A 27 21.08 -10.64 26.02
C THR A 27 19.99 -10.92 27.06
N HIS A 28 19.24 -12.02 26.94
CA HIS A 28 18.14 -12.34 27.86
C HIS A 28 18.46 -13.34 28.97
N ASP A 29 19.75 -13.59 29.26
CA ASP A 29 20.13 -14.29 30.48
C ASP A 29 21.38 -13.67 31.12
N CYS A 30 21.32 -13.52 32.44
CA CYS A 30 22.29 -12.92 33.37
C CYS A 30 22.26 -11.40 33.62
N SER A 31 21.95 -11.08 34.89
CA SER A 31 22.12 -9.80 35.56
C SER A 31 23.54 -9.23 35.44
N PRO A 32 23.72 -7.89 35.47
CA PRO A 32 25.01 -7.27 35.28
C PRO A 32 25.89 -7.41 36.53
N LYS A 33 27.01 -8.13 36.41
CA LYS A 33 28.19 -7.91 37.26
C LYS A 33 29.22 -7.16 36.43
N PHE A 34 29.33 -5.86 36.66
CA PHE A 34 30.39 -5.04 36.09
C PHE A 34 31.62 -5.17 36.99
N SER A 35 32.70 -5.78 36.50
CA SER A 35 34.03 -5.66 37.09
C SER A 35 34.91 -4.86 36.15
N SER A 36 35.42 -3.76 36.69
CA SER A 36 36.34 -2.80 36.11
C SER A 36 37.67 -3.43 35.72
N THR A 37 37.90 -3.67 34.44
CA THR A 37 39.23 -3.69 33.80
C THR A 37 39.00 -3.76 32.30
N GLU A 38 39.84 -3.06 31.53
CA GLU A 38 39.86 -3.02 30.05
C GLU A 38 38.96 -1.94 29.42
N ALA A 39 39.04 -0.74 29.97
CA ALA A 39 39.33 0.40 29.12
C ALA A 39 40.80 0.32 28.67
N GLU A 40 41.09 0.85 27.49
CA GLU A 40 42.43 1.02 26.89
C GLU A 40 43.00 -0.18 26.10
N THR A 41 42.63 -0.29 24.82
CA THR A 41 43.61 -0.28 23.72
C THR A 41 42.93 -0.15 22.36
N ALA A 42 43.67 0.35 21.37
CA ALA A 42 43.32 0.44 19.94
C ALA A 42 42.48 1.64 19.48
N LEU A 43 42.85 2.84 19.96
CA LEU A 43 43.02 3.96 19.03
C LEU A 43 44.25 3.68 18.14
N TYR A 44 44.18 4.10 16.87
CA TYR A 44 45.30 4.29 15.92
C TYR A 44 45.68 3.09 15.01
N ARG A 45 45.31 3.14 13.70
CA ARG A 45 46.22 3.18 12.52
C ARG A 45 45.50 3.10 11.15
N PRO A 46 46.15 3.52 10.03
CA PRO A 46 45.52 4.32 8.97
C PRO A 46 45.30 3.61 7.62
N ALA A 47 44.65 4.33 6.71
CA ALA A 47 44.22 3.96 5.35
C ALA A 47 45.35 3.61 4.36
N PRO A 48 45.08 2.78 3.32
CA PRO A 48 45.89 2.73 2.11
C PRO A 48 45.21 3.37 0.88
N SER A 49 46.09 3.88 0.02
CA SER A 49 45.94 4.81 -1.10
C SER A 49 45.40 4.22 -2.42
N SER A 50 44.78 5.09 -3.23
CA SER A 50 44.40 4.88 -4.64
C SER A 50 45.57 4.65 -5.60
N PRO A 51 45.30 4.04 -6.76
CA PRO A 51 45.89 4.50 -8.02
C PRO A 51 44.85 4.77 -9.14
N ALA A 52 45.19 5.66 -10.07
CA ALA A 52 44.47 6.04 -11.31
C ALA A 52 45.23 5.54 -12.58
N PRO A 53 44.88 5.92 -13.85
CA PRO A 53 43.91 5.26 -14.74
C PRO A 53 44.47 4.82 -16.13
N SER A 54 43.58 4.25 -17.00
CA SER A 54 43.57 4.16 -18.50
C SER A 54 43.83 2.76 -19.14
N PRO A 55 43.44 2.43 -20.40
CA PRO A 55 42.76 3.23 -21.46
C PRO A 55 41.52 2.56 -22.13
N LEU A 56 40.91 3.32 -23.06
CA LEU A 56 39.78 3.03 -23.94
C LEU A 56 40.00 1.83 -24.91
N THR A 57 38.99 0.99 -25.10
CA THR A 57 38.81 0.20 -26.33
C THR A 57 37.33 0.10 -26.73
N SER A 58 37.07 0.49 -27.97
CA SER A 58 35.82 0.42 -28.74
C SER A 58 35.29 -0.99 -28.97
N GLY A 59 33.95 -1.15 -29.03
CA GLY A 59 33.31 -2.32 -29.64
C GLY A 59 31.84 -2.53 -29.27
N PHE A 60 30.91 -1.93 -30.03
CA PHE A 60 29.57 -2.49 -30.30
C PHE A 60 29.66 -3.31 -31.61
N PRO A 61 28.69 -4.18 -32.00
CA PRO A 61 27.46 -4.60 -31.31
C PRO A 61 27.30 -6.13 -31.22
N GLY A 62 26.51 -6.62 -30.26
CA GLY A 62 26.16 -8.04 -30.17
C GLY A 62 24.84 -8.25 -29.46
N ALA A 63 23.79 -8.48 -30.25
CA ALA A 63 22.44 -8.78 -29.82
C ALA A 63 22.41 -9.83 -28.70
N ARG A 64 21.97 -9.43 -27.51
CA ARG A 64 21.56 -10.37 -26.47
C ARG A 64 20.05 -10.32 -26.30
N ARG A 65 19.47 -11.45 -26.71
CA ARG A 65 18.12 -11.98 -26.52
C ARG A 65 17.33 -11.24 -25.45
N ALA A 66 16.15 -10.77 -25.86
CA ALA A 66 15.10 -10.34 -24.96
C ALA A 66 14.89 -11.43 -23.90
N ALA A 67 15.33 -11.15 -22.68
CA ALA A 67 15.00 -11.95 -21.53
C ALA A 67 13.50 -11.79 -21.30
N GLU A 68 12.80 -12.87 -21.59
CA GLU A 68 11.55 -13.35 -21.00
C GLU A 68 10.89 -12.37 -20.02
N GLY A 69 9.70 -11.91 -20.43
CA GLY A 69 8.92 -10.93 -19.71
C GLY A 69 8.67 -11.34 -18.26
N GLU A 70 9.26 -10.57 -17.34
CA GLU A 70 8.73 -10.45 -15.99
C GLU A 70 7.23 -10.10 -16.12
N PRO A 71 6.32 -10.74 -15.37
CA PRO A 71 4.93 -10.33 -15.37
C PRO A 71 4.91 -8.91 -14.78
N ALA A 72 4.81 -7.92 -15.66
CA ALA A 72 4.57 -6.55 -15.24
C ALA A 72 3.22 -6.55 -14.54
N ILE A 73 3.24 -6.54 -13.21
CA ILE A 73 2.08 -6.21 -12.40
C ILE A 73 1.77 -4.76 -12.76
N MET A 74 0.90 -4.58 -13.75
CA MET A 74 0.51 -3.27 -14.24
C MET A 74 -0.15 -2.53 -13.07
N ALA A 75 0.50 -1.46 -12.63
CA ALA A 75 -0.02 -0.66 -11.54
C ALA A 75 -1.24 0.12 -12.03
N PHE A 76 -2.42 -0.28 -11.60
CA PHE A 76 -3.68 0.36 -11.98
C PHE A 76 -4.06 1.46 -10.98
N LEU A 77 -4.44 2.62 -11.51
CA LEU A 77 -4.95 3.78 -10.78
C LEU A 77 -6.09 4.40 -11.58
N SER A 78 -7.14 4.85 -10.91
CA SER A 78 -8.31 5.49 -11.55
C SER A 78 -7.99 6.85 -12.17
N SER A 79 -7.13 7.64 -11.53
CA SER A 79 -6.89 9.04 -11.92
C SER A 79 -5.59 9.28 -12.69
N ALA A 80 -4.60 8.39 -12.57
CA ALA A 80 -3.28 8.59 -13.15
C ALA A 80 -2.86 7.38 -13.99
N ALA A 81 -2.22 7.62 -15.12
CA ALA A 81 -1.81 6.56 -16.03
C ALA A 81 -0.70 5.65 -15.48
N TYR A 82 0.11 6.15 -14.54
CA TYR A 82 1.24 5.39 -13.98
C TYR A 82 1.58 5.84 -12.55
N LEU A 83 2.30 4.97 -11.83
CA LEU A 83 2.88 5.31 -10.53
C LEU A 83 4.18 6.09 -10.70
N THR A 84 4.26 7.22 -10.01
CA THR A 84 5.50 7.99 -9.88
C THR A 84 6.54 7.21 -9.05
N HIS A 85 7.82 7.50 -9.27
CA HIS A 85 8.91 6.88 -8.51
C HIS A 85 8.72 7.01 -6.99
N GLN A 86 8.37 8.22 -6.52
CA GLN A 86 8.06 8.48 -5.12
C GLN A 86 6.93 7.57 -4.59
N GLN A 87 5.83 7.43 -5.33
CA GLN A 87 4.72 6.55 -4.93
C GLN A 87 5.15 5.08 -4.85
N LYS A 88 6.01 4.61 -5.76
CA LYS A 88 6.56 3.24 -5.71
C LYS A 88 7.37 3.02 -4.43
N VAL A 89 8.28 3.94 -4.10
CA VAL A 89 9.08 3.89 -2.85
C VAL A 89 8.17 3.88 -1.63
N LEU A 90 7.17 4.77 -1.57
CA LEU A 90 6.25 4.86 -0.42
C LEU A 90 5.41 3.59 -0.26
N ARG A 91 4.96 2.99 -1.37
CA ARG A 91 4.23 1.71 -1.36
C ARG A 91 5.12 0.56 -0.90
N LEU A 92 6.37 0.49 -1.37
CA LEU A 92 7.35 -0.49 -0.93
C LEU A 92 7.62 -0.35 0.57
N TYR A 93 7.86 0.87 1.06
CA TYR A 93 8.07 1.15 2.48
C TYR A 93 6.89 0.69 3.35
N LYS A 94 5.66 1.04 2.95
CA LYS A 94 4.44 0.59 3.65
C LYS A 94 4.32 -0.93 3.67
N ARG A 95 4.58 -1.61 2.55
CA ARG A 95 4.56 -3.08 2.46
C ARG A 95 5.63 -3.70 3.37
N ALA A 96 6.87 -3.22 3.28
CA ALA A 96 7.97 -3.70 4.10
C ALA A 96 7.64 -3.62 5.60
N LEU A 97 7.08 -2.50 6.07
CA LEU A 97 6.66 -2.37 7.47
C LEU A 97 5.55 -3.36 7.88
N ARG A 98 4.57 -3.65 7.01
CA ARG A 98 3.48 -4.60 7.32
C ARG A 98 3.96 -6.04 7.34
N HIS A 99 4.90 -6.40 6.46
CA HIS A 99 5.53 -7.73 6.52
C HIS A 99 6.47 -7.86 7.72
N LEU A 100 7.18 -6.79 8.09
CA LEU A 100 7.99 -6.75 9.30
C LEU A 100 7.11 -6.92 10.55
N GLU A 101 5.94 -6.27 10.61
CA GLU A 101 4.93 -6.48 11.66
C GLU A 101 4.41 -7.93 11.72
N SER A 102 4.39 -8.63 10.58
CA SER A 102 3.99 -10.04 10.51
C SER A 102 5.07 -10.99 11.05
N TRP A 103 6.36 -10.67 10.85
CA TRP A 103 7.48 -11.43 11.41
C TRP A 103 7.70 -11.12 12.91
N CYS A 104 7.68 -9.83 13.27
CA CYS A 104 7.91 -9.36 14.63
C CYS A 104 6.58 -9.17 15.37
N ILE A 105 6.08 -10.25 15.96
CA ILE A 105 4.78 -10.28 16.64
C ILE A 105 4.72 -9.28 17.81
N HIS A 106 5.81 -9.14 18.57
CA HIS A 106 5.86 -8.25 19.72
C HIS A 106 6.16 -6.80 19.32
N ARG A 107 5.43 -5.86 19.93
CA ARG A 107 5.43 -4.44 19.54
C ARG A 107 6.75 -3.73 19.82
N ASP A 108 7.44 -4.09 20.90
CA ASP A 108 8.77 -3.61 21.27
C ASP A 108 9.81 -3.94 20.19
N LYS A 109 9.94 -5.23 19.83
CA LYS A 109 10.86 -5.70 18.78
C LYS A 109 10.50 -5.10 17.42
N TYR A 110 9.21 -5.08 17.09
CA TYR A 110 8.72 -4.43 15.87
C TYR A 110 9.16 -2.97 15.78
N ARG A 111 9.02 -2.19 16.86
CA ARG A 111 9.37 -0.76 16.85
C ARG A 111 10.86 -0.53 16.65
N TYR A 112 11.70 -1.35 17.28
CA TYR A 112 13.15 -1.31 17.07
C TYR A 112 13.50 -1.52 15.58
N PHE A 113 13.03 -2.62 14.99
CA PHE A 113 13.33 -2.94 13.58
C PHE A 113 12.67 -1.98 12.58
N ALA A 114 11.49 -1.42 12.90
CA ALA A 114 10.86 -0.41 12.08
C ALA A 114 11.69 0.89 12.01
N CYS A 115 12.32 1.29 13.12
CA CYS A 115 13.23 2.44 13.15
C CYS A 115 14.50 2.17 12.33
N LEU A 116 15.06 0.97 12.41
CA LEU A 116 16.23 0.57 11.62
C LEU A 116 15.91 0.54 10.12
N LEU A 117 14.77 -0.02 9.75
CA LEU A 117 14.28 0.03 8.37
C LEU A 117 14.10 1.48 7.92
N ARG A 118 13.53 2.35 8.76
CA ARG A 118 13.37 3.77 8.45
C ARG A 118 14.72 4.46 8.21
N ALA A 119 15.74 4.19 9.04
CA ALA A 119 17.09 4.71 8.86
C ALA A 119 17.69 4.30 7.51
N ARG A 120 17.57 3.02 7.11
CA ARG A 120 18.02 2.54 5.79
C ARG A 120 17.37 3.28 4.62
N PHE A 121 16.07 3.58 4.72
CA PHE A 121 15.38 4.38 3.70
C PHE A 121 15.81 5.86 3.72
N ASP A 122 16.14 6.40 4.89
CA ASP A 122 16.56 7.79 5.04
C ASP A 122 18.00 8.05 4.55
N GLU A 123 18.89 7.05 4.60
CA GLU A 123 20.25 7.11 4.03
C GLU A 123 20.25 7.48 2.54
N HIS A 124 19.32 6.91 1.77
CA HIS A 124 19.19 7.11 0.32
C HIS A 124 18.11 8.13 -0.06
N LYS A 125 17.61 8.93 0.89
CA LYS A 125 16.52 9.90 0.64
C LYS A 125 16.95 11.06 -0.25
N ASN A 126 18.20 11.51 -0.14
CA ASN A 126 18.71 12.71 -0.82
C ASN A 126 19.46 12.41 -2.14
N GLU A 127 19.21 11.24 -2.75
CA GLU A 127 19.82 10.88 -4.03
C GLU A 127 19.21 11.68 -5.19
N LYS A 128 20.06 12.41 -5.93
CA LYS A 128 19.64 13.23 -7.07
C LYS A 128 19.62 12.47 -8.40
N ASP A 129 20.35 11.36 -8.49
CA ASP A 129 20.42 10.53 -9.70
C ASP A 129 19.23 9.56 -9.74
N MET A 130 18.34 9.77 -10.71
CA MET A 130 17.13 8.98 -10.89
C MET A 130 17.39 7.56 -11.40
N VAL A 131 18.50 7.33 -12.12
CA VAL A 131 18.86 5.99 -12.61
C VAL A 131 19.29 5.13 -11.43
N LYS A 132 20.18 5.67 -10.59
CA LYS A 132 20.60 5.03 -9.34
C LYS A 132 19.41 4.77 -8.42
N ALA A 133 18.53 5.76 -8.22
CA ALA A 133 17.35 5.60 -7.37
C ALA A 133 16.42 4.46 -7.86
N THR A 134 16.25 4.34 -9.18
CA THR A 134 15.44 3.25 -9.77
C THR A 134 16.12 1.89 -9.61
N GLN A 135 17.45 1.84 -9.72
CA GLN A 135 18.20 0.61 -9.48
C GLN A 135 18.09 0.16 -8.01
N LEU A 136 18.26 1.08 -7.06
CA LEU A 136 18.08 0.80 -5.63
C LEU A 136 16.66 0.32 -5.32
N LEU A 137 15.65 0.91 -5.96
CA LEU A 137 14.26 0.46 -5.83
C LEU A 137 14.11 -0.98 -6.31
N ARG A 138 14.68 -1.32 -7.47
CA ARG A 138 14.63 -2.69 -8.02
C ARG A 138 15.35 -3.70 -7.12
N GLU A 139 16.49 -3.33 -6.56
CA GLU A 139 17.24 -4.16 -5.62
C GLU A 139 16.47 -4.34 -4.29
N ALA A 140 15.86 -3.27 -3.78
CA ALA A 140 15.02 -3.32 -2.59
C ALA A 140 13.74 -4.15 -2.80
N GLU A 141 13.14 -4.13 -3.98
CA GLU A 141 12.00 -5.00 -4.32
C GLU A 141 12.40 -6.47 -4.35
N LYS A 142 13.60 -6.81 -4.83
CA LYS A 142 14.14 -8.17 -4.77
C LYS A 142 14.39 -8.60 -3.32
N GLU A 143 15.02 -7.75 -2.51
CA GLU A 143 15.23 -8.02 -1.08
C GLU A 143 13.88 -8.23 -0.36
N PHE A 144 12.89 -7.39 -0.63
CA PHE A 144 11.55 -7.52 -0.09
C PHE A 144 10.87 -8.81 -0.53
N TRP A 145 10.97 -9.20 -1.81
CA TRP A 145 10.38 -10.43 -2.32
C TRP A 145 10.97 -11.68 -1.66
N HIS A 146 12.28 -11.70 -1.43
CA HIS A 146 12.94 -12.77 -0.69
C HIS A 146 12.62 -12.74 0.82
N GLY A 147 12.35 -11.56 1.39
CA GLY A 147 12.07 -11.34 2.81
C GLY A 147 10.59 -11.39 3.23
N GLN A 148 9.67 -11.59 2.29
CA GLN A 148 8.25 -11.50 2.59
C GLN A 148 7.77 -12.68 3.46
N HIS A 149 6.97 -12.36 4.49
CA HIS A 149 6.30 -13.39 5.28
C HIS A 149 5.31 -14.19 4.40
N PRO A 150 5.28 -15.54 4.45
CA PRO A 150 4.39 -16.37 3.63
C PRO A 150 2.91 -16.06 3.81
N GLN A 151 2.49 -15.75 5.03
CA GLN A 151 1.11 -15.40 5.39
C GLN A 151 1.08 -14.05 6.10
N PRO A 152 1.11 -12.92 5.37
CA PRO A 152 1.13 -11.60 6.01
C PRO A 152 -0.14 -11.34 6.83
N TYR A 153 -0.02 -10.48 7.83
CA TYR A 153 -1.19 -10.00 8.57
C TYR A 153 -2.04 -9.10 7.67
N ILE A 154 -3.28 -9.52 7.44
CA ILE A 154 -4.28 -8.81 6.65
C ILE A 154 -5.42 -8.42 7.58
N PHE A 155 -5.87 -7.15 7.52
CA PHE A 155 -6.97 -6.68 8.35
C PHE A 155 -8.28 -7.40 7.96
N PRO A 156 -9.19 -7.68 8.92
CA PRO A 156 -10.37 -8.50 8.65
C PRO A 156 -11.23 -8.03 7.48
N GLU A 157 -11.45 -6.71 7.36
CA GLU A 157 -12.30 -6.11 6.31
C GLU A 157 -11.52 -5.73 5.04
N SER A 158 -10.19 -5.82 5.06
CA SER A 158 -9.39 -5.54 3.87
C SER A 158 -9.42 -6.73 2.90
N PRO A 159 -9.16 -6.51 1.59
CA PRO A 159 -9.13 -7.60 0.62
C PRO A 159 -8.17 -8.73 1.03
N GLY A 160 -8.66 -9.98 1.03
CA GLY A 160 -7.93 -11.15 1.52
C GLY A 160 -8.00 -11.36 3.05
N GLY A 161 -8.72 -10.50 3.77
CA GLY A 161 -9.03 -10.64 5.19
C GLY A 161 -10.13 -11.67 5.45
N THR A 162 -10.23 -12.12 6.69
CA THR A 162 -11.19 -13.17 7.11
C THR A 162 -12.66 -12.72 7.13
N SER A 163 -12.92 -11.42 7.03
CA SER A 163 -14.26 -10.83 7.02
C SER A 163 -14.49 -9.91 5.82
N TYR A 164 -13.67 -10.05 4.78
CA TYR A 164 -13.82 -9.33 3.53
C TYR A 164 -15.16 -9.70 2.89
N GLU A 165 -15.93 -8.70 2.46
CA GLU A 165 -17.26 -8.86 1.84
C GLU A 165 -18.29 -9.65 2.66
N ARG A 166 -18.02 -9.93 3.95
CA ARG A 166 -18.93 -10.68 4.84
C ARG A 166 -20.34 -10.07 4.88
N TYR A 167 -20.43 -8.73 4.85
CA TYR A 167 -21.69 -8.01 4.95
C TYR A 167 -22.27 -7.60 3.59
N GLU A 168 -21.65 -7.99 2.48
CA GLU A 168 -22.08 -7.58 1.14
C GLU A 168 -23.49 -8.09 0.80
N CYS A 169 -23.84 -9.29 1.28
CA CYS A 169 -25.18 -9.88 1.08
C CYS A 169 -26.33 -9.08 1.72
N TYR A 170 -26.02 -8.21 2.70
CA TYR A 170 -27.01 -7.36 3.36
C TYR A 170 -27.09 -5.95 2.75
N LYS A 171 -26.20 -5.62 1.81
CA LYS A 171 -26.15 -4.31 1.15
C LYS A 171 -27.17 -4.25 0.01
N VAL A 172 -28.44 -4.20 0.37
CA VAL A 172 -29.54 -4.02 -0.59
C VAL A 172 -29.43 -2.63 -1.20
N PRO A 173 -29.42 -2.49 -2.54
CA PRO A 173 -29.35 -1.18 -3.15
C PRO A 173 -30.66 -0.42 -2.91
N GLU A 174 -30.56 0.91 -2.78
CA GLU A 174 -31.67 1.74 -2.33
C GLU A 174 -32.91 1.65 -3.23
N TRP A 175 -32.73 1.42 -4.53
CA TRP A 175 -33.81 1.43 -5.52
C TRP A 175 -34.79 0.26 -5.32
N CYS A 176 -34.38 -0.84 -4.69
CA CYS A 176 -35.30 -1.95 -4.34
C CYS A 176 -36.42 -1.52 -3.38
N LEU A 177 -36.24 -0.41 -2.64
CA LEU A 177 -37.30 0.14 -1.78
C LEU A 177 -38.47 0.74 -2.57
N ASP A 178 -38.26 1.04 -3.86
CA ASP A 178 -39.34 1.53 -4.72
C ASP A 178 -40.29 0.39 -5.13
N ASP A 179 -39.85 -0.87 -5.08
CA ASP A 179 -40.65 -2.05 -5.47
C ASP A 179 -41.56 -2.56 -4.33
N TRP A 180 -41.44 -2.02 -3.12
CA TRP A 180 -42.25 -2.43 -1.96
C TRP A 180 -43.75 -2.19 -2.17
N HIS A 181 -44.58 -3.06 -1.61
CA HIS A 181 -46.04 -2.92 -1.69
C HIS A 181 -46.49 -1.68 -0.89
N PRO A 182 -47.51 -0.92 -1.34
CA PRO A 182 -47.96 0.29 -0.64
C PRO A 182 -48.31 0.08 0.85
N SER A 183 -48.80 -1.10 1.24
CA SER A 183 -49.07 -1.42 2.66
C SER A 183 -47.79 -1.46 3.51
N GLU A 184 -46.68 -1.93 2.95
CA GLU A 184 -45.38 -1.99 3.63
C GLU A 184 -44.76 -0.59 3.70
N LYS A 185 -44.95 0.22 2.65
CA LYS A 185 -44.51 1.63 2.65
C LYS A 185 -45.27 2.47 3.67
N ALA A 186 -46.56 2.19 3.86
CA ALA A 186 -47.41 2.86 4.85
C ALA A 186 -46.94 2.65 6.30
N MET A 187 -46.11 1.62 6.56
CA MET A 187 -45.47 1.41 7.86
C MET A 187 -44.44 2.49 8.21
N TYR A 188 -43.82 3.13 7.20
CA TYR A 188 -42.76 4.12 7.38
C TYR A 188 -43.05 5.45 6.64
N PRO A 189 -44.15 6.15 6.98
CA PRO A 189 -44.62 7.30 6.22
C PRO A 189 -43.59 8.43 6.13
N ASP A 190 -42.94 8.77 7.24
CA ASP A 190 -41.96 9.86 7.30
C ASP A 190 -40.69 9.58 6.48
N TYR A 191 -40.25 8.32 6.44
CA TYR A 191 -39.07 7.91 5.69
C TYR A 191 -39.33 8.05 4.18
N PHE A 192 -40.45 7.51 3.70
CA PHE A 192 -40.81 7.61 2.29
C PHE A 192 -41.12 9.05 1.87
N ALA A 193 -41.74 9.86 2.74
CA ALA A 193 -41.95 11.29 2.48
C ALA A 193 -40.61 12.05 2.30
N LYS A 194 -39.62 11.78 3.15
CA LYS A 194 -38.26 12.36 3.00
C LYS A 194 -37.55 11.84 1.76
N ARG A 195 -37.66 10.53 1.46
CA ARG A 195 -37.06 9.91 0.27
C ARG A 195 -37.55 10.55 -1.03
N GLU A 196 -38.82 10.90 -1.12
CA GLU A 196 -39.36 11.59 -2.30
C GLU A 196 -38.74 12.97 -2.51
N GLN A 197 -38.36 13.69 -1.44
CA GLN A 197 -37.59 14.93 -1.55
C GLN A 197 -36.22 14.70 -2.18
N TRP A 198 -35.52 13.62 -1.79
CA TRP A 198 -34.24 13.23 -2.40
C TRP A 198 -34.37 12.82 -3.87
N LYS A 199 -35.42 12.06 -4.21
CA LYS A 199 -35.69 11.65 -5.60
C LYS A 199 -36.06 12.85 -6.48
N LYS A 200 -36.79 13.83 -5.92
CA LYS A 200 -37.06 15.11 -6.59
C LYS A 200 -35.75 15.86 -6.85
N LEU A 201 -34.91 16.02 -5.82
CA LEU A 201 -33.60 16.67 -5.96
C LEU A 201 -32.72 16.00 -7.03
N ARG A 202 -32.67 14.66 -7.05
CA ARG A 202 -31.92 13.89 -8.06
C ARG A 202 -32.42 14.15 -9.48
N ARG A 203 -33.73 14.20 -9.69
CA ARG A 203 -34.33 14.48 -11.01
C ARG A 203 -34.01 15.90 -11.48
N GLU A 204 -34.10 16.87 -10.58
CA GLU A 204 -33.80 18.28 -10.89
C GLU A 204 -32.31 18.54 -11.14
N SER A 205 -31.43 17.81 -10.46
CA SER A 205 -29.98 17.96 -10.63
C SER A 205 -29.45 17.28 -11.88
N TRP A 206 -30.06 16.16 -12.32
CA TRP A 206 -29.54 15.33 -13.42
C TRP A 206 -29.24 16.09 -14.72
N GLU A 207 -30.17 16.91 -15.19
CA GLU A 207 -29.96 17.67 -16.44
C GLU A 207 -28.82 18.69 -16.32
N ARG A 208 -28.67 19.32 -15.15
CA ARG A 208 -27.61 20.30 -14.88
C ARG A 208 -26.25 19.63 -14.82
N GLU A 209 -26.18 18.47 -14.17
CA GLU A 209 -24.98 17.63 -14.07
C GLU A 209 -24.52 17.16 -15.45
N VAL A 210 -25.44 16.62 -16.26
CA VAL A 210 -25.14 16.16 -17.62
C VAL A 210 -24.65 17.31 -18.49
N LYS A 211 -25.29 18.48 -18.39
CA LYS A 211 -24.85 19.68 -19.10
C LYS A 211 -23.45 20.11 -18.68
N GLN A 212 -23.15 20.14 -17.38
CA GLN A 212 -21.82 20.46 -16.88
C GLN A 212 -20.77 19.48 -17.40
N LEU A 213 -21.08 18.17 -17.41
CA LEU A 213 -20.17 17.15 -17.94
C LEU A 213 -19.93 17.34 -19.43
N GLN A 214 -20.96 17.63 -20.23
CA GLN A 214 -20.80 17.87 -21.67
C GLN A 214 -19.98 19.13 -21.97
N GLU A 215 -20.13 20.18 -21.15
CA GLU A 215 -19.36 21.43 -21.26
C GLU A 215 -17.89 21.25 -20.86
N GLU A 216 -17.60 20.49 -19.81
CA GLU A 216 -16.23 20.30 -19.29
C GLU A 216 -15.48 19.15 -19.98
N THR A 217 -16.17 18.22 -20.65
CA THR A 217 -15.53 17.07 -21.30
C THR A 217 -14.88 17.46 -22.63
N PRO A 218 -13.59 17.14 -22.85
CA PRO A 218 -12.93 17.37 -24.13
C PRO A 218 -13.62 16.61 -25.29
N VAL A 219 -13.47 17.12 -26.52
CA VAL A 219 -14.08 16.53 -27.75
C VAL A 219 -13.76 15.04 -27.96
N GLY A 220 -12.58 14.59 -27.50
CA GLY A 220 -12.16 13.18 -27.59
C GLY A 220 -12.62 12.29 -26.43
N GLY A 221 -13.52 12.77 -25.57
CA GLY A 221 -13.92 12.11 -24.34
C GLY A 221 -13.05 12.46 -23.13
N PRO A 222 -13.40 11.96 -21.93
CA PRO A 222 -12.65 12.23 -20.71
C PRO A 222 -11.28 11.55 -20.75
N ARG A 223 -10.23 12.27 -20.34
CA ARG A 223 -8.85 11.76 -20.29
C ARG A 223 -8.56 10.90 -19.05
N THR A 224 -9.34 11.08 -17.99
CA THR A 224 -9.18 10.44 -16.67
C THR A 224 -10.55 10.18 -16.07
N GLU A 225 -10.66 9.25 -15.11
CA GLU A 225 -11.92 8.94 -14.41
C GLU A 225 -12.35 10.01 -13.38
N ALA A 226 -11.56 11.09 -13.22
CA ALA A 226 -11.87 12.15 -12.26
C ALA A 226 -13.07 13.00 -12.71
N LEU A 227 -14.08 13.10 -11.84
CA LEU A 227 -15.26 13.94 -12.06
C LEU A 227 -15.01 15.37 -11.55
N PRO A 228 -15.51 16.40 -12.26
CA PRO A 228 -15.37 17.77 -11.81
C PRO A 228 -16.29 18.06 -10.59
N PRO A 229 -15.92 18.99 -9.71
CA PRO A 229 -16.81 19.44 -8.63
C PRO A 229 -17.93 20.35 -9.17
N ALA A 230 -18.98 20.57 -8.37
CA ALA A 230 -20.01 21.55 -8.69
C ALA A 230 -19.42 22.97 -8.75
N ARG A 231 -19.74 23.74 -9.82
CA ARG A 231 -19.16 25.07 -10.05
C ARG A 231 -20.04 26.22 -9.58
N LYS A 232 -21.36 26.05 -9.60
CA LYS A 232 -22.34 27.10 -9.29
C LYS A 232 -23.03 26.82 -7.96
N GLN A 233 -23.45 27.88 -7.28
CA GLN A 233 -24.19 27.76 -6.04
C GLN A 233 -25.58 27.16 -6.30
N GLY A 234 -25.90 26.07 -5.60
CA GLY A 234 -27.16 25.33 -5.77
C GLY A 234 -27.10 24.15 -6.75
N ASP A 235 -25.98 23.97 -7.47
CA ASP A 235 -25.74 22.77 -8.26
C ASP A 235 -25.09 21.68 -7.39
N LEU A 236 -25.38 20.42 -7.73
CA LEU A 236 -24.78 19.25 -7.08
C LEU A 236 -23.63 18.70 -7.94
N PRO A 237 -22.63 18.03 -7.34
CA PRO A 237 -21.55 17.42 -8.11
C PRO A 237 -22.09 16.37 -9.08
N PRO A 238 -21.58 16.27 -10.31
CA PRO A 238 -22.06 15.29 -11.28
C PRO A 238 -21.90 13.84 -10.80
N LEU A 239 -22.89 13.00 -11.11
CA LEU A 239 -22.95 11.57 -10.78
C LEU A 239 -22.87 11.27 -9.28
N TRP A 240 -23.24 12.21 -8.42
CA TRP A 240 -23.13 12.07 -6.96
C TRP A 240 -24.00 10.95 -6.37
N TRP A 241 -25.12 10.58 -7.02
CA TRP A 241 -26.15 9.73 -6.42
C TRP A 241 -25.61 8.43 -5.84
N HIS A 242 -24.94 7.60 -6.65
CA HIS A 242 -24.47 6.28 -6.24
C HIS A 242 -23.40 6.33 -5.15
N ILE A 243 -22.64 7.43 -5.05
CA ILE A 243 -21.63 7.64 -4.00
C ILE A 243 -22.29 7.99 -2.67
N VAL A 244 -23.33 8.84 -2.71
CA VAL A 244 -24.05 9.32 -1.52
C VAL A 244 -25.05 8.30 -1.01
N THR A 245 -25.78 7.62 -1.90
CA THR A 245 -26.80 6.62 -1.55
C THR A 245 -26.26 5.20 -1.50
N ARG A 246 -24.92 5.03 -1.47
CA ARG A 246 -24.29 3.73 -1.29
C ARG A 246 -24.82 3.05 -0.02
N PRO A 247 -25.05 1.72 -0.04
CA PRO A 247 -25.38 0.98 1.17
C PRO A 247 -24.32 1.21 2.26
N ARG A 248 -24.76 1.19 3.52
CA ARG A 248 -23.84 1.29 4.65
C ARG A 248 -22.90 0.07 4.67
N GLU A 249 -21.67 0.27 5.12
CA GLU A 249 -20.68 -0.82 5.22
C GLU A 249 -21.14 -1.93 6.17
N ARG A 250 -21.82 -1.53 7.25
CA ARG A 250 -22.42 -2.42 8.26
C ARG A 250 -23.92 -2.10 8.39
N PRO A 251 -24.78 -2.76 7.60
CA PRO A 251 -26.23 -2.63 7.73
C PRO A 251 -26.82 -3.50 8.85
N MET A 252 -26.03 -4.42 9.41
CA MET A 252 -26.35 -5.24 10.58
C MET A 252 -25.90 -4.57 11.87
#